data_AF-A0A1Z5L1P4-F1
#
_entry.id   AF-A0A1Z5L1P4-F1
#
_cell.length_a   1.000
_cell.length_b   1.000
_cell.length_c   1.000
_cell.angle_alpha   90.00
_cell.angle_beta   90.00
_cell.angle_gamma   90.00
#
_symmetry.space_group_name_H-M   'P 1'
#
loop_
_entity.id
_entity.type
_entity.pdbx_description
1 polymer ?
#
loop_
_entity_poly.entity_id
_entity_poly.type
_entity_poly.pdbx_seq_one_letter_code
_entity_poly.pdbx_strand_id
1 'polypeptide(L)'
;MFRDLDVWKVVPERERKELYEDVLFFLSKKEKEESKVLCKRNKQVLSDILDSMTSIQYNTTWQEAQQLLLDNKTFSEDAELLNMDKEHALIIFEDHIRQLEQEEEEEKERARRRQKRQQRKNREAFILLLNELHERGKLTSMSLWVELYSTIRADPRFTNMLGQPGSTPLDLFKFFVEDLKDRFHGEKKIIKEILKEKNFVVEVNTQYDDFVTVISEDKRSATLDAGNVKLTYNSLLEKASAREKERLKEEARKQRRLESAFRNMLKNAMPSIDTDSTWDQVRKQFEKEPAFVNLSLESERISLFKEYQLTLEEACSHHHSRSKKHSKKNKKGKKRSRSRSESDSDDSVQRHKSSRKKKRSRSVSEDSASASDYGRKSKKEKKKKKKQISKSMSSESSESEPESDRDRKDKKKKREKERRRSISPSRSRSRSKTPPRKSRSQSTTREEGEVDHKEDYKHWESESDVSEEELEKRRRQLLQQLAQHH
;
A
#
# COMPACT_ATOMS: atom_id res chain seq x y z
N MET A 1 3.34 -98.03 5.72
CA MET A 1 4.57 -97.21 5.79
C MET A 1 5.37 -97.51 7.05
N PHE A 2 4.94 -97.10 8.26
CA PHE A 2 5.81 -97.17 9.46
C PHE A 2 5.57 -98.35 10.42
N ARG A 3 4.57 -99.20 10.18
CA ARG A 3 4.08 -100.23 11.14
C ARG A 3 5.18 -101.17 11.67
N ASP A 4 6.13 -101.54 10.82
CA ASP A 4 7.11 -102.58 11.10
C ASP A 4 8.39 -102.04 11.75
N LEU A 5 8.53 -100.71 11.89
CA LEU A 5 9.65 -100.06 12.55
C LEU A 5 9.54 -100.19 14.07
N ASP A 6 10.63 -100.57 14.75
CA ASP A 6 10.58 -100.77 16.21
C ASP A 6 10.36 -99.45 16.98
N VAL A 7 10.89 -98.34 16.47
CA VAL A 7 10.59 -96.99 16.97
C VAL A 7 9.10 -96.62 16.87
N TRP A 8 8.35 -97.20 15.93
CA TRP A 8 6.89 -97.05 15.84
C TRP A 8 6.18 -97.96 16.84
N LYS A 9 6.63 -99.22 16.97
CA LYS A 9 6.05 -100.22 17.89
C LYS A 9 6.14 -99.81 19.36
N VAL A 10 7.27 -99.22 19.79
CA VAL A 10 7.56 -98.84 21.19
C VAL A 10 6.61 -97.77 21.73
N VAL A 11 6.19 -96.81 20.90
CA VAL A 11 5.27 -95.73 21.31
C VAL A 11 3.81 -96.23 21.31
N PRO A 12 2.97 -95.91 22.31
CA PRO A 12 1.54 -96.24 22.30
C PRO A 12 0.75 -95.56 21.16
N GLU A 13 -0.29 -96.23 20.65
CA GLU A 13 -1.10 -95.78 19.51
C GLU A 13 -1.80 -94.42 19.70
N ARG A 14 -2.00 -93.97 20.94
CA ARG A 14 -2.47 -92.62 21.28
C ARG A 14 -1.38 -91.58 21.00
N GLU A 15 -0.23 -91.74 21.66
CA GLU A 15 0.93 -90.85 21.53
C GLU A 15 1.44 -90.79 20.08
N ARG A 16 1.38 -91.88 19.32
CA ARG A 16 1.67 -91.88 17.87
C ARG A 16 0.82 -90.89 17.08
N LYS A 17 -0.46 -90.73 17.43
CA LYS A 17 -1.39 -89.82 16.73
C LYS A 17 -1.16 -88.38 17.14
N GLU A 18 -1.02 -88.16 18.43
CA GLU A 18 -0.72 -86.84 19.00
C GLU A 18 0.62 -86.30 18.43
N LEU A 19 1.67 -87.13 18.37
CA LEU A 19 2.95 -86.79 17.71
C LEU A 19 2.83 -86.59 16.20
N TYR A 20 1.95 -87.31 15.50
CA TYR A 20 1.74 -87.15 14.06
C TYR A 20 0.97 -85.86 13.74
N GLU A 21 -0.04 -85.51 14.54
CA GLU A 21 -0.78 -84.25 14.45
C GLU A 21 0.15 -83.05 14.75
N ASP A 22 1.00 -83.16 15.77
CA ASP A 22 2.06 -82.18 16.04
C ASP A 22 3.03 -82.04 14.84
N VAL A 23 3.52 -83.14 14.27
CA VAL A 23 4.43 -83.10 13.10
C VAL A 23 3.75 -82.46 11.88
N LEU A 24 2.48 -82.78 11.60
CA LEU A 24 1.72 -82.11 10.54
C LEU A 24 1.56 -80.60 10.80
N PHE A 25 1.26 -80.22 12.05
CA PHE A 25 1.17 -78.80 12.44
C PHE A 25 2.52 -78.09 12.30
N PHE A 26 3.62 -78.70 12.74
CA PHE A 26 4.97 -78.15 12.59
C PHE A 26 5.39 -78.01 11.13
N LEU A 27 5.10 -79.00 10.28
CA LEU A 27 5.38 -78.95 8.84
C LEU A 27 4.57 -77.83 8.16
N SER A 28 3.25 -77.80 8.33
CA SER A 28 2.39 -76.76 7.75
C SER A 28 2.75 -75.36 8.26
N LYS A 29 3.11 -75.23 9.54
CA LYS A 29 3.59 -73.96 10.13
C LYS A 29 4.94 -73.54 9.58
N LYS A 30 5.85 -74.49 9.33
CA LYS A 30 7.17 -74.25 8.74
C LYS A 30 7.03 -73.79 7.29
N GLU A 31 6.34 -74.57 6.46
CA GLU A 31 6.02 -74.26 5.07
C GLU A 31 5.39 -72.87 4.95
N LYS A 32 4.36 -72.57 5.77
CA LYS A 32 3.70 -71.27 5.81
C LYS A 32 4.59 -70.11 6.26
N GLU A 33 5.68 -70.35 6.99
CA GLU A 33 6.67 -69.30 7.30
C GLU A 33 7.72 -69.17 6.19
N GLU A 34 8.16 -70.28 5.59
CA GLU A 34 9.05 -70.29 4.42
C GLU A 34 8.41 -69.55 3.24
N SER A 35 7.12 -69.77 2.95
CA SER A 35 6.37 -69.00 1.93
C SER A 35 6.32 -67.50 2.24
N LYS A 36 6.22 -67.09 3.53
CA LYS A 36 6.26 -65.66 3.92
C LYS A 36 7.65 -65.07 3.76
N VAL A 37 8.70 -65.82 4.07
CA VAL A 37 10.10 -65.39 3.89
C VAL A 37 10.39 -65.22 2.39
N LEU A 38 9.95 -66.16 1.56
CA LEU A 38 10.07 -66.11 0.11
C LEU A 38 9.30 -64.92 -0.48
N CYS A 39 8.03 -64.73 -0.12
CA CYS A 39 7.21 -63.58 -0.52
C CYS A 39 7.88 -62.24 -0.15
N LYS A 40 8.45 -62.12 1.06
CA LYS A 40 9.21 -60.93 1.48
C LYS A 40 10.49 -60.73 0.66
N ARG A 41 11.25 -61.80 0.37
CA ARG A 41 12.45 -61.73 -0.48
C ARG A 41 12.08 -61.25 -1.87
N ASN A 42 11.08 -61.86 -2.49
CA ASN A 42 10.66 -61.57 -3.85
C ASN A 42 10.06 -60.14 -3.95
N LYS A 43 9.31 -59.68 -2.93
CA LYS A 43 8.91 -58.25 -2.86
C LYS A 43 10.11 -57.31 -2.79
N GLN A 44 11.09 -57.57 -1.93
CA GLN A 44 12.25 -56.70 -1.82
C GLN A 44 13.07 -56.68 -3.12
N VAL A 45 13.40 -57.84 -3.69
CA VAL A 45 14.24 -57.92 -4.90
C VAL A 45 13.53 -57.34 -6.12
N LEU A 46 12.20 -57.50 -6.28
CA LEU A 46 11.48 -56.79 -7.35
C LEU A 46 11.49 -55.27 -7.13
N SER A 47 11.33 -54.78 -5.89
CA SER A 47 11.47 -53.36 -5.59
C SER A 47 12.86 -52.83 -5.95
N ASP A 48 13.93 -53.53 -5.49
CA ASP A 48 15.32 -53.17 -5.77
C ASP A 48 15.62 -53.18 -7.29
N ILE A 49 15.01 -54.12 -8.04
CA ILE A 49 15.11 -54.19 -9.50
C ILE A 49 14.39 -53.00 -10.17
N LEU A 50 13.17 -52.66 -9.76
CA LEU A 50 12.43 -51.50 -10.28
C LEU A 50 13.18 -50.19 -9.97
N ASP A 51 13.62 -50.01 -8.73
CA ASP A 51 14.40 -48.84 -8.28
C ASP A 51 15.76 -48.70 -9.01
N SER A 52 16.31 -49.80 -9.55
CA SER A 52 17.52 -49.78 -10.38
C SER A 52 17.29 -49.37 -11.84
N MET A 53 16.04 -49.43 -12.33
CA MET A 53 15.72 -49.25 -13.76
C MET A 53 15.26 -47.82 -14.07
N THR A 54 16.20 -46.94 -14.40
CA THR A 54 15.95 -45.56 -14.86
C THR A 54 15.12 -45.43 -16.15
N SER A 55 14.76 -46.54 -16.78
CA SER A 55 13.82 -46.62 -17.91
C SER A 55 12.35 -46.56 -17.49
N ILE A 56 12.03 -46.90 -16.24
CA ILE A 56 10.67 -46.76 -15.69
C ILE A 56 10.50 -45.32 -15.18
N GLN A 57 9.35 -44.73 -15.52
CA GLN A 57 8.97 -43.37 -15.14
C GLN A 57 7.56 -43.39 -14.53
N TYR A 58 7.18 -42.27 -13.90
CA TYR A 58 5.88 -42.10 -13.23
C TYR A 58 4.65 -42.37 -14.12
N ASN A 59 4.81 -42.37 -15.45
CA ASN A 59 3.76 -42.62 -16.44
C ASN A 59 3.90 -43.97 -17.17
N THR A 60 4.88 -44.80 -16.82
CA THR A 60 5.08 -46.12 -17.44
C THR A 60 3.94 -47.07 -17.06
N THR A 61 3.37 -47.76 -18.05
CA THR A 61 2.31 -48.75 -17.82
C THR A 61 2.87 -50.09 -17.37
N TRP A 62 2.05 -50.92 -16.72
CA TRP A 62 2.46 -52.27 -16.33
C TRP A 62 2.89 -53.14 -17.53
N GLN A 63 2.29 -52.96 -18.71
CA GLN A 63 2.67 -53.72 -19.90
C GLN A 63 4.09 -53.38 -20.38
N GLU A 64 4.46 -52.10 -20.37
CA GLU A 64 5.81 -51.64 -20.70
C GLU A 64 6.82 -52.07 -19.64
N ALA A 65 6.47 -51.91 -18.36
CA ALA A 65 7.31 -52.36 -17.24
C ALA A 65 7.52 -53.88 -17.23
N GLN A 66 6.50 -54.68 -17.58
CA GLN A 66 6.63 -56.13 -17.71
C GLN A 66 7.61 -56.52 -18.81
N GLN A 67 7.63 -55.81 -19.94
CA GLN A 67 8.63 -56.04 -20.98
C GLN A 67 10.04 -55.68 -20.48
N LEU A 68 10.21 -54.50 -19.87
CA LEU A 68 11.49 -54.07 -19.29
C LEU A 68 12.01 -55.02 -18.19
N LEU A 69 11.12 -55.62 -17.41
CA LEU A 69 11.45 -56.66 -16.42
C LEU A 69 11.90 -57.97 -17.08
N LEU A 70 11.24 -58.41 -18.17
CA LEU A 70 11.65 -59.61 -18.90
C LEU A 70 12.99 -59.43 -19.63
N ASP A 71 13.28 -58.23 -20.12
CA ASP A 71 14.58 -57.85 -20.69
C ASP A 71 15.69 -57.71 -19.61
N ASN A 72 15.33 -57.65 -18.32
CA ASN A 72 16.27 -57.58 -17.21
C ASN A 72 16.74 -58.98 -16.77
N LYS A 73 18.04 -59.25 -16.90
CA LYS A 73 18.69 -60.52 -16.50
C LYS A 73 18.44 -60.89 -15.04
N THR A 74 18.47 -59.89 -14.15
CA THR A 74 18.30 -60.08 -12.70
C THR A 74 16.91 -60.61 -12.32
N PHE A 75 15.90 -60.36 -13.18
CA PHE A 75 14.53 -60.85 -12.99
C PHE A 75 14.28 -62.16 -13.77
N SER A 76 14.84 -62.28 -14.98
CA SER A 76 14.67 -63.47 -15.84
C SER A 76 15.52 -64.68 -15.44
N GLU A 77 16.61 -64.50 -14.68
CA GLU A 77 17.44 -65.60 -14.16
C GLU A 77 16.96 -66.13 -12.78
N ASP A 78 16.10 -65.41 -12.06
CA ASP A 78 15.58 -65.81 -10.74
C ASP A 78 14.21 -66.51 -10.87
N ALA A 79 14.23 -67.84 -10.84
CA ALA A 79 13.04 -68.68 -10.98
C ALA A 79 11.98 -68.48 -9.86
N GLU A 80 12.37 -68.02 -8.67
CA GLU A 80 11.44 -67.74 -7.58
C GLU A 80 10.70 -66.41 -7.81
N LEU A 81 11.36 -65.42 -8.45
CA LEU A 81 10.70 -64.19 -8.92
C LEU A 81 9.76 -64.46 -10.08
N LEU A 82 10.14 -65.30 -11.05
CA LEU A 82 9.25 -65.70 -12.16
C LEU A 82 8.03 -66.50 -11.69
N ASN A 83 8.17 -67.30 -10.62
CA ASN A 83 7.07 -68.02 -9.98
C ASN A 83 6.29 -67.17 -8.96
N MET A 84 6.61 -65.88 -8.80
CA MET A 84 5.85 -65.00 -7.90
C MET A 84 4.43 -64.76 -8.45
N ASP A 85 3.48 -64.66 -7.52
CA ASP A 85 2.10 -64.30 -7.84
C ASP A 85 1.99 -62.92 -8.50
N LYS A 86 1.10 -62.84 -9.50
CA LYS A 86 0.90 -61.66 -10.34
C LYS A 86 0.22 -60.52 -9.60
N GLU A 87 -0.64 -60.81 -8.63
CA GLU A 87 -1.24 -59.78 -7.76
C GLU A 87 -0.15 -59.10 -6.92
N HIS A 88 0.74 -59.90 -6.32
CA HIS A 88 1.90 -59.37 -5.58
C HIS A 88 2.82 -58.53 -6.47
N ALA A 89 3.13 -58.99 -7.69
CA ALA A 89 3.94 -58.23 -8.65
C ALA A 89 3.31 -56.87 -9.01
N LEU A 90 2.00 -56.84 -9.27
CA LEU A 90 1.25 -55.61 -9.54
C LEU A 90 1.25 -54.64 -8.36
N ILE A 91 1.09 -55.12 -7.12
CA ILE A 91 1.13 -54.27 -5.92
C ILE A 91 2.52 -53.63 -5.74
N ILE A 92 3.60 -54.37 -6.02
CA ILE A 92 4.98 -53.84 -5.93
C ILE A 92 5.22 -52.76 -7.00
N PHE A 93 4.72 -52.99 -8.22
CA PHE A 93 4.79 -52.00 -9.29
C PHE A 93 3.94 -50.75 -8.99
N GLU A 94 2.73 -50.90 -8.45
CA GLU A 94 1.89 -49.77 -8.05
C GLU A 94 2.54 -48.95 -6.92
N ASP A 95 3.12 -49.60 -5.90
CA ASP A 95 3.88 -48.92 -4.85
C ASP A 95 5.04 -48.08 -5.44
N HIS A 96 5.80 -48.65 -6.39
CA HIS A 96 6.93 -47.97 -7.03
C HIS A 96 6.49 -46.83 -7.97
N ILE A 97 5.47 -47.02 -8.81
CA ILE A 97 4.95 -45.95 -9.68
C ILE A 97 4.41 -44.79 -8.84
N ARG A 98 3.65 -45.05 -7.77
CA ARG A 98 3.18 -44.00 -6.85
C ARG A 98 4.34 -43.25 -6.19
N GLN A 99 5.46 -43.92 -5.90
CA GLN A 99 6.67 -43.27 -5.39
C GLN A 99 7.31 -42.34 -6.43
N LEU A 100 7.37 -42.76 -7.71
CA LEU A 100 7.84 -41.93 -8.81
C LEU A 100 6.90 -40.74 -9.09
N GLU A 101 5.57 -40.93 -9.05
CA GLU A 101 4.57 -39.86 -9.14
C GLU A 101 4.75 -38.83 -8.02
N GLN A 102 4.96 -39.29 -6.78
CA GLN A 102 5.23 -38.39 -5.65
C GLN A 102 6.55 -37.63 -5.84
N GLU A 103 7.65 -38.28 -6.26
CA GLU A 103 8.92 -37.58 -6.47
C GLU A 103 8.83 -36.56 -7.62
N GLU A 104 8.08 -36.87 -8.68
CA GLU A 104 7.88 -35.99 -9.82
C GLU A 104 6.97 -34.79 -9.49
N GLU A 105 5.90 -34.97 -8.69
CA GLU A 105 5.16 -33.83 -8.13
C GLU A 105 6.01 -33.02 -7.13
N GLU A 106 6.79 -33.68 -6.26
CA GLU A 106 7.68 -32.98 -5.35
C GLU A 106 8.75 -32.17 -6.11
N GLU A 107 9.30 -32.66 -7.22
CA GLU A 107 10.18 -31.87 -8.09
C GLU A 107 9.42 -30.74 -8.79
N LYS A 108 8.24 -30.98 -9.38
CA LYS A 108 7.39 -29.92 -9.96
C LYS A 108 7.12 -28.81 -8.94
N GLU A 109 6.81 -29.16 -7.69
CA GLU A 109 6.59 -28.18 -6.62
C GLU A 109 7.89 -27.50 -6.17
N ARG A 110 9.00 -28.24 -6.08
CA ARG A 110 10.36 -27.73 -5.79
C ARG A 110 10.82 -26.73 -6.87
N ALA A 111 10.53 -26.99 -8.14
CA ALA A 111 10.75 -26.09 -9.27
C ALA A 111 9.83 -24.85 -9.19
N ARG A 112 8.53 -25.04 -8.95
CA ARG A 112 7.54 -23.96 -8.73
C ARG A 112 7.95 -23.06 -7.54
N ARG A 113 8.48 -23.64 -6.46
CA ARG A 113 9.06 -22.94 -5.29
C ARG A 113 10.34 -22.18 -5.66
N ARG A 114 11.27 -22.78 -6.42
CA ARG A 114 12.48 -22.12 -6.95
C ARG A 114 12.10 -20.90 -7.80
N GLN A 115 11.15 -21.05 -8.72
CA GLN A 115 10.68 -19.96 -9.59
C GLN A 115 10.04 -18.81 -8.78
N LYS A 116 9.11 -19.11 -7.85
CA LYS A 116 8.50 -18.09 -6.96
C LYS A 116 9.55 -17.34 -6.11
N ARG A 117 10.62 -18.02 -5.67
CA ARG A 117 11.76 -17.40 -4.98
C ARG A 117 12.58 -16.49 -5.91
N GLN A 118 12.84 -16.92 -7.15
CA GLN A 118 13.58 -16.10 -8.11
C GLN A 118 12.79 -14.85 -8.54
N GLN A 119 11.48 -14.98 -8.75
CA GLN A 119 10.59 -13.83 -8.99
C GLN A 119 10.66 -12.80 -7.85
N ARG A 120 10.69 -13.26 -6.59
CA ARG A 120 10.90 -12.37 -5.43
C ARG A 120 12.27 -11.70 -5.46
N LYS A 121 13.35 -12.45 -5.70
CA LYS A 121 14.72 -11.88 -5.84
C LYS A 121 14.81 -10.83 -6.95
N ASN A 122 14.10 -11.03 -8.07
CA ASN A 122 14.08 -10.07 -9.17
C ASN A 122 13.35 -8.77 -8.76
N ARG A 123 12.25 -8.86 -7.98
CA ARG A 123 11.59 -7.69 -7.37
C ARG A 123 12.51 -6.96 -6.37
N GLU A 124 13.16 -7.72 -5.49
CA GLU A 124 14.12 -7.19 -4.51
C GLU A 124 15.28 -6.46 -5.21
N ALA A 125 15.86 -7.05 -6.27
CA ALA A 125 16.90 -6.43 -7.08
C ALA A 125 16.43 -5.16 -7.83
N PHE A 126 15.18 -5.13 -8.30
CA PHE A 126 14.60 -3.92 -8.91
C PHE A 126 14.38 -2.80 -7.88
N ILE A 127 13.96 -3.13 -6.65
CA ILE A 127 13.89 -2.17 -5.54
C ILE A 127 15.29 -1.64 -5.18
N LEU A 128 16.33 -2.49 -5.21
CA LEU A 128 17.71 -2.03 -5.05
C LEU A 128 18.15 -1.06 -6.18
N LEU A 129 17.72 -1.29 -7.44
CA LEU A 129 17.98 -0.35 -8.53
C LEU A 129 17.30 1.01 -8.30
N LEU A 130 16.09 1.04 -7.75
CA LEU A 130 15.42 2.29 -7.38
C LEU A 130 16.17 3.02 -6.26
N ASN A 131 16.65 2.31 -5.23
CA ASN A 131 17.51 2.90 -4.20
C ASN A 131 18.81 3.47 -4.79
N GLU A 132 19.52 2.72 -5.64
CA GLU A 132 20.73 3.21 -6.32
C GLU A 132 20.48 4.44 -7.20
N LEU A 133 19.31 4.55 -7.86
CA LEU A 133 18.94 5.75 -8.61
C LEU A 133 18.61 6.93 -7.70
N HIS A 134 18.10 6.67 -6.49
CA HIS A 134 17.79 7.68 -5.48
C HIS A 134 19.05 8.24 -4.82
N GLU A 135 19.96 7.37 -4.39
CA GLU A 135 21.28 7.74 -3.84
C GLU A 135 22.11 8.57 -4.83
N ARG A 136 22.02 8.25 -6.13
CA ARG A 136 22.64 9.03 -7.22
C ARG A 136 21.88 10.34 -7.55
N GLY A 137 20.82 10.67 -6.82
CA GLY A 137 20.02 11.89 -7.01
C GLY A 137 19.24 11.96 -8.33
N LYS A 138 19.08 10.84 -9.06
CA LYS A 138 18.32 10.77 -10.32
C LYS A 138 16.84 10.52 -10.09
N LEU A 139 16.52 9.68 -9.10
CA LEU A 139 15.16 9.42 -8.62
C LEU A 139 14.86 10.31 -7.43
N THR A 140 13.67 10.89 -7.39
CA THR A 140 13.17 11.76 -6.32
C THR A 140 11.65 11.56 -6.16
N SER A 141 11.05 12.12 -5.10
CA SER A 141 9.59 12.15 -4.89
C SER A 141 8.79 12.89 -5.98
N MET A 142 9.46 13.58 -6.91
CA MET A 142 8.85 14.31 -8.03
C MET A 142 9.19 13.72 -9.41
N SER A 143 10.09 12.74 -9.51
CA SER A 143 10.53 12.18 -10.79
C SER A 143 9.43 11.37 -11.48
N LEU A 144 9.30 11.52 -12.80
CA LEU A 144 8.33 10.78 -13.60
C LEU A 144 8.92 9.50 -14.17
N TRP A 145 8.10 8.45 -14.30
CA TRP A 145 8.52 7.16 -14.90
C TRP A 145 9.12 7.35 -16.30
N VAL A 146 8.53 8.23 -17.11
CA VAL A 146 8.96 8.49 -18.51
C VAL A 146 10.38 9.05 -18.58
N GLU A 147 10.76 9.91 -17.64
CA GLU A 147 12.10 10.54 -17.57
C GLU A 147 13.18 9.49 -17.29
N LEU A 148 12.90 8.57 -16.36
CA LEU A 148 13.83 7.56 -15.90
C LEU A 148 13.76 6.24 -16.70
N TYR A 149 12.70 6.01 -17.48
CA TYR A 149 12.53 4.80 -18.30
C TYR A 149 13.72 4.52 -19.22
N SER A 150 14.34 5.57 -19.77
CA SER A 150 15.57 5.48 -20.57
C SER A 150 16.74 4.81 -19.83
N THR A 151 16.91 5.15 -18.54
CA THR A 151 17.95 4.59 -17.67
C THR A 151 17.54 3.22 -17.11
N ILE A 152 16.27 3.07 -16.71
CA ILE A 152 15.73 1.85 -16.12
C ILE A 152 15.69 0.70 -17.14
N ARG A 153 15.28 0.96 -18.39
CA ARG A 153 15.22 -0.05 -19.46
C ARG A 153 16.60 -0.65 -19.80
N ALA A 154 17.67 0.11 -19.60
CA ALA A 154 19.04 -0.34 -19.88
C ALA A 154 19.58 -1.33 -18.84
N ASP A 155 18.96 -1.41 -17.65
CA ASP A 155 19.43 -2.29 -16.57
C ASP A 155 18.83 -3.71 -16.68
N PRO A 156 19.65 -4.79 -16.62
CA PRO A 156 19.15 -6.17 -16.68
C PRO A 156 18.10 -6.52 -15.62
N ARG A 157 18.09 -5.86 -14.45
CA ARG A 157 17.11 -6.08 -13.37
C ARG A 157 15.70 -5.68 -13.80
N PHE A 158 15.55 -4.69 -14.68
CA PHE A 158 14.26 -4.33 -15.27
C PHE A 158 13.79 -5.44 -16.23
N THR A 159 14.63 -5.89 -17.15
CA THR A 159 14.29 -6.95 -18.11
C THR A 159 13.94 -8.26 -17.39
N ASN A 160 14.72 -8.63 -16.37
CA ASN A 160 14.49 -9.80 -15.52
C ASN A 160 13.15 -9.76 -14.75
N MET A 161 12.53 -8.58 -14.63
CA MET A 161 11.24 -8.37 -13.97
C MET A 161 10.02 -8.47 -14.91
N LEU A 162 10.23 -8.46 -16.24
CA LEU A 162 9.14 -8.51 -17.21
C LEU A 162 8.48 -9.90 -17.24
N GLY A 163 7.18 -9.94 -17.58
CA GLY A 163 6.40 -11.18 -17.70
C GLY A 163 6.09 -11.91 -16.38
N GLN A 164 6.51 -11.38 -15.22
CA GLN A 164 6.23 -12.01 -13.93
C GLN A 164 4.84 -11.66 -13.38
N PRO A 165 4.16 -12.59 -12.68
CA PRO A 165 2.93 -12.27 -11.96
C PRO A 165 3.19 -11.44 -10.70
N GLY A 166 2.27 -10.52 -10.39
CA GLY A 166 2.34 -9.59 -9.27
C GLY A 166 2.64 -8.14 -9.70
N SER A 167 3.16 -7.33 -8.79
CA SER A 167 3.48 -5.91 -9.05
C SER A 167 4.46 -5.74 -10.21
N THR A 168 4.11 -4.87 -11.18
CA THR A 168 4.98 -4.55 -12.31
C THR A 168 6.15 -3.63 -11.90
N PRO A 169 7.20 -3.47 -12.72
CA PRO A 169 8.24 -2.46 -12.49
C PRO A 169 7.69 -1.04 -12.28
N LEU A 170 6.61 -0.69 -13.00
CA LEU A 170 5.94 0.60 -12.87
C LEU A 170 5.23 0.74 -11.52
N ASP A 171 4.66 -0.34 -10.98
CA ASP A 171 3.97 -0.29 -9.68
C ASP A 171 4.98 -0.23 -8.53
N LEU A 172 6.07 -0.99 -8.61
CA LEU A 172 7.20 -0.87 -7.68
C LEU A 172 7.78 0.55 -7.68
N PHE A 173 7.90 1.18 -8.86
CA PHE A 173 8.29 2.58 -8.97
C PHE A 173 7.27 3.54 -8.33
N LYS A 174 5.96 3.36 -8.58
CA LYS A 174 4.90 4.19 -7.96
C LYS A 174 4.96 4.10 -6.44
N PHE A 175 5.03 2.89 -5.88
CA PHE A 175 5.11 2.68 -4.43
C PHE A 175 6.36 3.35 -3.85
N PHE A 176 7.53 3.15 -4.48
CA PHE A 176 8.78 3.80 -4.04
C PHE A 176 8.70 5.34 -4.09
N VAL A 177 8.09 5.92 -5.13
CA VAL A 177 7.89 7.37 -5.25
C VAL A 177 6.87 7.90 -4.23
N GLU A 178 5.86 7.11 -3.85
CA GLU A 178 4.92 7.49 -2.78
C GLU A 178 5.59 7.43 -1.39
N ASP A 179 6.34 6.35 -1.10
CA ASP A 179 7.16 6.23 0.12
C ASP A 179 8.14 7.41 0.29
N LEU A 180 8.68 7.94 -0.83
CA LEU A 180 9.50 9.15 -0.81
C LEU A 180 8.69 10.42 -0.50
N LYS A 181 7.46 10.56 -0.99
CA LYS A 181 6.59 11.72 -0.68
C LYS A 181 6.15 11.71 0.77
N ASP A 182 5.78 10.55 1.32
CA ASP A 182 5.32 10.46 2.70
C ASP A 182 6.45 10.76 3.68
N ARG A 183 7.66 10.24 3.41
CA ARG A 183 8.89 10.64 4.13
C ARG A 183 9.17 12.13 3.98
N PHE A 184 9.10 12.70 2.77
CA PHE A 184 9.33 14.12 2.53
C PHE A 184 8.42 15.03 3.36
N HIS A 185 7.15 14.67 3.60
CA HIS A 185 6.25 15.48 4.43
C HIS A 185 6.70 15.53 5.91
N GLY A 186 7.16 14.40 6.46
CA GLY A 186 7.72 14.33 7.81
C GLY A 186 9.07 15.06 7.92
N GLU A 187 10.00 14.77 7.02
CA GLU A 187 11.34 15.36 6.99
C GLU A 187 11.28 16.88 6.75
N LYS A 188 10.43 17.37 5.84
CA LYS A 188 10.18 18.80 5.60
C LYS A 188 9.53 19.52 6.78
N LYS A 189 8.89 18.79 7.71
CA LYS A 189 8.44 19.34 9.00
C LYS A 189 9.62 19.46 9.96
N ILE A 190 10.41 18.39 10.12
CA ILE A 190 11.62 18.37 10.97
C ILE A 190 12.59 19.49 10.57
N ILE A 191 12.89 19.64 9.27
CA ILE A 191 13.76 20.71 8.75
C ILE A 191 13.25 22.09 9.17
N LYS A 192 11.94 22.37 9.08
CA LYS A 192 11.36 23.66 9.51
C LYS A 192 11.43 23.87 11.02
N GLU A 193 11.38 22.80 11.81
CA GLU A 193 11.53 22.86 13.27
C GLU A 193 12.99 23.17 13.65
N ILE A 194 13.97 22.50 13.03
CA ILE A 194 15.40 22.80 13.19
C ILE A 194 15.70 24.27 12.84
N LEU A 195 15.29 24.73 11.65
CA LEU A 195 15.52 26.11 11.19
C LEU A 195 14.89 27.14 12.15
N LYS A 196 13.71 26.83 12.70
CA LYS A 196 13.03 27.69 13.68
C LYS A 196 13.76 27.70 15.03
N GLU A 197 14.27 26.57 15.50
CA GLU A 197 15.02 26.47 16.75
C GLU A 197 16.41 27.13 16.66
N LYS A 198 17.02 27.10 15.47
CA LYS A 198 18.26 27.81 15.12
C LYS A 198 18.04 29.30 14.77
N ASN A 199 16.80 29.79 14.79
CA ASN A 199 16.39 31.12 14.30
C ASN A 199 16.84 31.45 12.85
N PHE A 200 17.13 30.46 12.02
CA PHE A 200 17.67 30.64 10.68
C PHE A 200 16.56 30.94 9.65
N VAL A 201 16.73 32.02 8.90
CA VAL A 201 15.80 32.44 7.84
C VAL A 201 16.48 32.25 6.49
N VAL A 202 15.84 31.47 5.61
CA VAL A 202 16.27 31.36 4.21
C VAL A 202 15.87 32.62 3.46
N GLU A 203 16.88 33.35 2.98
CA GLU A 203 16.77 34.53 2.13
C GLU A 203 17.22 34.20 0.69
N VAL A 204 17.17 35.17 -0.22
CA VAL A 204 17.42 34.95 -1.67
C VAL A 204 18.92 34.72 -1.98
N ASN A 205 19.79 35.12 -1.05
CA ASN A 205 21.26 35.03 -1.11
C ASN A 205 21.85 33.85 -0.31
N THR A 206 21.04 33.17 0.53
CA THR A 206 21.45 32.01 1.33
C THR A 206 21.98 30.90 0.42
N GLN A 207 23.17 30.38 0.68
CA GLN A 207 23.72 29.26 -0.10
C GLN A 207 23.18 27.91 0.39
N TYR A 208 23.29 26.90 -0.46
CA TYR A 208 22.91 25.53 -0.10
C TYR A 208 23.78 24.98 1.04
N ASP A 209 25.08 25.29 1.03
CA ASP A 209 26.03 24.77 2.01
C ASP A 209 25.82 25.40 3.40
N ASP A 210 25.45 26.68 3.48
CA ASP A 210 25.01 27.34 4.73
C ASP A 210 23.80 26.61 5.33
N PHE A 211 22.80 26.33 4.48
CA PHE A 211 21.55 25.69 4.86
C PHE A 211 21.76 24.24 5.32
N VAL A 212 22.63 23.48 4.63
CA VAL A 212 23.03 22.13 5.03
C VAL A 212 23.77 22.17 6.36
N THR A 213 24.73 23.09 6.55
CA THR A 213 25.51 23.21 7.78
C THR A 213 24.61 23.42 9.01
N VAL A 214 23.68 24.38 8.93
CA VAL A 214 22.74 24.69 10.02
C VAL A 214 21.81 23.51 10.35
N ILE A 215 21.48 22.67 9.37
CA ILE A 215 20.71 21.43 9.58
C ILE A 215 21.60 20.35 10.21
N SER A 216 22.81 20.13 9.69
CA SER A 216 23.76 19.11 10.15
C SER A 216 24.24 19.32 11.59
N GLU A 217 24.20 20.55 12.11
CA GLU A 217 24.41 20.83 13.54
C GLU A 217 23.34 20.22 14.47
N ASP A 218 22.18 19.82 13.94
CA ASP A 218 21.11 19.20 14.72
C ASP A 218 21.14 17.68 14.65
N LYS A 219 20.93 17.00 15.79
CA LYS A 219 20.94 15.53 15.88
C LYS A 219 19.86 14.85 15.05
N ARG A 220 18.78 15.55 14.69
CA ARG A 220 17.70 15.06 13.80
C ARG A 220 18.14 14.98 12.34
N SER A 221 19.24 15.62 11.95
CA SER A 221 19.76 15.59 10.57
C SER A 221 20.13 14.19 10.08
N ALA A 222 20.63 13.33 10.96
CA ALA A 222 21.03 11.95 10.64
C ALA A 222 19.86 11.05 10.16
N THR A 223 18.61 11.52 10.29
CA THR A 223 17.40 10.83 9.79
C THR A 223 16.74 11.53 8.59
N LEU A 224 17.36 12.57 8.04
CA LEU A 224 16.86 13.29 6.87
C LEU A 224 17.51 12.77 5.59
N ASP A 225 16.74 12.60 4.53
CA ASP A 225 17.29 12.30 3.21
C ASP A 225 17.90 13.55 2.55
N ALA A 226 19.04 13.38 1.89
CA ALA A 226 19.76 14.47 1.22
C ALA A 226 18.97 15.08 0.04
N GLY A 227 18.19 14.26 -0.69
CA GLY A 227 17.26 14.72 -1.71
C GLY A 227 16.14 15.57 -1.12
N ASN A 228 15.53 15.12 -0.02
CA ASN A 228 14.48 15.83 0.70
C ASN A 228 14.96 17.14 1.35
N VAL A 229 16.20 17.19 1.85
CA VAL A 229 16.87 18.43 2.29
C VAL A 229 17.00 19.41 1.12
N LYS A 230 17.49 18.95 -0.04
CA LYS A 230 17.66 19.78 -1.26
C LYS A 230 16.33 20.27 -1.85
N LEU A 231 15.32 19.41 -1.90
CA LEU A 231 13.95 19.79 -2.30
C LEU A 231 13.31 20.78 -1.31
N THR A 232 13.62 20.66 -0.02
CA THR A 232 13.15 21.61 1.00
C THR A 232 13.86 22.96 0.89
N TYR A 233 15.18 22.98 0.68
CA TYR A 233 15.95 24.18 0.37
C TYR A 233 15.36 24.93 -0.83
N ASN A 234 15.25 24.26 -1.99
CA ASN A 234 14.70 24.86 -3.21
C ASN A 234 13.30 25.45 -2.97
N SER A 235 12.43 24.71 -2.27
CA SER A 235 11.07 25.14 -1.91
C SER A 235 11.01 26.30 -0.91
N LEU A 236 12.06 26.51 -0.10
CA LEU A 236 12.19 27.66 0.80
C LEU A 236 12.80 28.87 0.09
N LEU A 237 13.82 28.66 -0.76
CA LEU A 237 14.48 29.68 -1.56
C LEU A 237 13.54 30.30 -2.59
N GLU A 238 12.75 29.48 -3.30
CA GLU A 238 11.68 29.97 -4.19
C GLU A 238 10.67 30.82 -3.41
N LYS A 239 10.29 30.39 -2.19
CA LYS A 239 9.39 31.13 -1.31
C LYS A 239 10.03 32.40 -0.70
N ALA A 240 11.35 32.49 -0.63
CA ALA A 240 12.08 33.72 -0.29
C ALA A 240 12.04 34.69 -1.49
N SER A 241 12.47 34.23 -2.66
CA SER A 241 12.46 34.98 -3.92
C SER A 241 11.07 35.51 -4.30
N ALA A 242 10.02 34.69 -4.13
CA ALA A 242 8.64 35.12 -4.35
C ALA A 242 8.19 36.24 -3.39
N ARG A 243 8.59 36.18 -2.11
CA ARG A 243 8.29 37.23 -1.13
C ARG A 243 9.08 38.50 -1.38
N GLU A 244 10.34 38.40 -1.79
CA GLU A 244 11.15 39.57 -2.13
C GLU A 244 10.62 40.27 -3.40
N LYS A 245 10.24 39.48 -4.42
CA LYS A 245 9.58 39.98 -5.63
C LYS A 245 8.20 40.59 -5.35
N GLU A 246 7.51 40.16 -4.29
CA GLU A 246 6.30 40.83 -3.78
C GLU A 246 6.63 42.13 -3.04
N ARG A 247 7.65 42.13 -2.16
CA ARG A 247 8.12 43.32 -1.42
C ARG A 247 8.51 44.45 -2.35
N LEU A 248 9.41 44.21 -3.30
CA LEU A 248 9.82 45.18 -4.33
C LEU A 248 8.62 45.70 -5.14
N LYS A 249 7.62 44.85 -5.39
CA LYS A 249 6.38 45.23 -6.10
C LYS A 249 5.43 46.04 -5.22
N GLU A 250 5.44 45.87 -3.90
CA GLU A 250 4.73 46.73 -2.96
C GLU A 250 5.43 48.08 -2.76
N GLU A 251 6.76 48.10 -2.68
CA GLU A 251 7.59 49.30 -2.60
C GLU A 251 7.43 50.15 -3.86
N ALA A 252 7.55 49.58 -5.06
CA ALA A 252 7.25 50.27 -6.32
C ALA A 252 5.78 50.75 -6.43
N ARG A 253 4.83 50.10 -5.73
CA ARG A 253 3.44 50.59 -5.61
C ARG A 253 3.30 51.72 -4.59
N LYS A 254 4.16 51.80 -3.57
CA LYS A 254 4.22 52.91 -2.61
C LYS A 254 4.85 54.14 -3.28
N GLN A 255 5.99 54.00 -3.94
CA GLN A 255 6.67 55.06 -4.67
C GLN A 255 5.74 55.69 -5.73
N ARG A 256 5.11 54.87 -6.59
CA ARG A 256 4.09 55.34 -7.55
C ARG A 256 2.89 56.06 -6.94
N ARG A 257 2.51 55.76 -5.69
CA ARG A 257 1.45 56.51 -4.98
C ARG A 257 1.95 57.86 -4.50
N LEU A 258 3.20 57.95 -4.02
CA LEU A 258 3.84 59.22 -3.64
C LEU A 258 4.03 60.12 -4.86
N GLU A 259 4.59 59.58 -5.96
CA GLU A 259 4.68 60.23 -7.27
C GLU A 259 3.31 60.74 -7.73
N SER A 260 2.28 59.89 -7.69
CA SER A 260 0.92 60.26 -8.11
C SER A 260 0.28 61.31 -7.20
N ALA A 261 0.54 61.27 -5.88
CA ALA A 261 0.06 62.28 -4.94
C ALA A 261 0.73 63.63 -5.22
N PHE A 262 2.04 63.65 -5.47
CA PHE A 262 2.80 64.84 -5.83
C PHE A 262 2.35 65.43 -7.17
N ARG A 263 2.17 64.61 -8.22
CA ARG A 263 1.62 65.08 -9.50
C ARG A 263 0.19 65.64 -9.37
N ASN A 264 -0.65 65.03 -8.53
CA ASN A 264 -2.00 65.55 -8.25
C ASN A 264 -1.96 66.86 -7.44
N MET A 265 -0.99 67.04 -6.54
CA MET A 265 -0.75 68.31 -5.84
C MET A 265 -0.34 69.41 -6.82
N LEU A 266 0.65 69.16 -7.70
CA LEU A 266 1.06 70.10 -8.75
C LEU A 266 -0.12 70.45 -9.69
N LYS A 267 -0.96 69.47 -10.03
CA LYS A 267 -2.15 69.67 -10.88
C LYS A 267 -3.27 70.48 -10.22
N ASN A 268 -3.38 70.42 -8.89
CA ASN A 268 -4.39 71.15 -8.12
C ASN A 268 -3.84 72.46 -7.52
N ALA A 269 -2.73 72.96 -8.04
CA ALA A 269 -2.07 74.18 -7.59
C ALA A 269 -2.98 75.41 -7.70
N MET A 270 -2.96 76.27 -6.67
CA MET A 270 -3.50 77.63 -6.71
C MET A 270 -2.47 78.61 -6.10
N PRO A 271 -1.97 79.61 -6.85
CA PRO A 271 -2.09 79.79 -8.30
C PRO A 271 -1.64 78.56 -9.11
N SER A 272 -2.08 78.49 -10.37
CA SER A 272 -1.65 77.44 -11.30
C SER A 272 -0.15 77.51 -11.58
N ILE A 273 0.44 76.36 -11.91
CA ILE A 273 1.82 76.26 -12.37
C ILE A 273 1.80 76.45 -13.89
N ASP A 274 2.33 77.58 -14.35
CA ASP A 274 2.55 77.87 -15.76
C ASP A 274 3.87 77.23 -16.25
N THR A 275 4.06 77.08 -17.56
CA THR A 275 5.25 76.41 -18.15
C THR A 275 6.57 76.99 -17.62
N ASP A 276 6.63 78.31 -17.51
CA ASP A 276 7.84 79.07 -17.20
C ASP A 276 8.14 79.13 -15.68
N SER A 277 7.35 78.42 -14.86
CA SER A 277 7.49 78.38 -13.41
C SER A 277 8.84 77.82 -12.97
N THR A 278 9.56 78.54 -12.10
CA THR A 278 10.82 78.05 -11.53
C THR A 278 10.58 77.08 -10.36
N TRP A 279 11.47 76.11 -10.19
CA TRP A 279 11.39 75.15 -9.07
C TRP A 279 11.31 75.85 -7.70
N ASP A 280 12.04 76.95 -7.50
CA ASP A 280 12.06 77.68 -6.23
C ASP A 280 10.77 78.45 -5.91
N GLN A 281 9.97 78.80 -6.91
CA GLN A 281 8.62 79.34 -6.69
C GLN A 281 7.67 78.23 -6.22
N VAL A 282 7.66 77.10 -6.94
CA VAL A 282 6.82 75.94 -6.65
C VAL A 282 7.19 75.29 -5.30
N ARG A 283 8.49 75.20 -4.97
CA ARG A 283 9.00 74.79 -3.65
C ARG A 283 8.35 75.58 -2.52
N LYS A 284 8.35 76.91 -2.60
CA LYS A 284 7.80 77.81 -1.56
C LYS A 284 6.29 77.70 -1.41
N GLN A 285 5.59 77.32 -2.49
CA GLN A 285 4.14 77.08 -2.48
C GLN A 285 3.76 75.77 -1.75
N PHE A 286 4.56 74.71 -1.90
CA PHE A 286 4.20 73.36 -1.46
C PHE A 286 4.98 72.79 -0.26
N GLU A 287 5.93 73.54 0.31
CA GLU A 287 6.79 73.10 1.42
C GLU A 287 6.05 72.49 2.63
N LYS A 288 4.79 72.89 2.86
CA LYS A 288 3.93 72.41 3.97
C LYS A 288 2.95 71.28 3.58
N GLU A 289 2.82 70.96 2.30
CA GLU A 289 1.88 69.93 1.85
C GLU A 289 2.42 68.51 2.12
N PRO A 290 1.59 67.57 2.64
CA PRO A 290 2.04 66.21 2.90
C PRO A 290 2.49 65.48 1.64
N ALA A 291 1.97 65.82 0.45
CA ALA A 291 2.43 65.23 -0.81
C ALA A 291 3.86 65.67 -1.20
N PHE A 292 4.29 66.88 -0.79
CA PHE A 292 5.65 67.37 -0.97
C PHE A 292 6.61 66.77 0.08
N VAL A 293 6.19 66.76 1.35
CA VAL A 293 7.01 66.25 2.47
C VAL A 293 7.25 64.75 2.39
N ASN A 294 6.25 63.95 1.98
CA ASN A 294 6.37 62.48 1.94
C ASN A 294 7.27 61.93 0.82
N LEU A 295 7.61 62.73 -0.20
CA LEU A 295 8.75 62.45 -1.09
C LEU A 295 9.98 63.08 -0.44
N SER A 296 10.89 62.27 0.13
CA SER A 296 12.03 62.78 0.90
C SER A 296 13.19 63.28 0.04
N LEU A 297 13.40 62.72 -1.15
CA LEU A 297 14.50 63.13 -2.05
C LEU A 297 14.11 64.34 -2.88
N GLU A 298 14.87 65.42 -2.77
CA GLU A 298 14.62 66.62 -3.58
C GLU A 298 14.90 66.38 -5.09
N SER A 299 15.81 65.48 -5.44
CA SER A 299 16.04 65.06 -6.83
C SER A 299 14.81 64.40 -7.46
N GLU A 300 14.07 63.56 -6.73
CA GLU A 300 12.80 62.99 -7.19
C GLU A 300 11.73 64.08 -7.38
N ARG A 301 11.62 65.02 -6.43
CA ARG A 301 10.69 66.16 -6.54
C ARG A 301 10.96 67.01 -7.79
N ILE A 302 12.23 67.37 -8.05
CA ILE A 302 12.65 68.13 -9.23
C ILE A 302 12.37 67.34 -10.52
N SER A 303 12.64 66.04 -10.54
CA SER A 303 12.37 65.20 -11.72
C SER A 303 10.88 65.13 -12.05
N LEU A 304 10.04 64.89 -11.05
CA LEU A 304 8.58 64.85 -11.20
C LEU A 304 7.99 66.21 -11.59
N PHE A 305 8.60 67.31 -11.14
CA PHE A 305 8.22 68.66 -11.54
C PHE A 305 8.54 68.93 -13.02
N LYS A 306 9.74 68.60 -13.48
CA LYS A 306 10.12 68.73 -14.90
C LYS A 306 9.26 67.86 -15.82
N GLU A 307 8.94 66.64 -15.40
CA GLU A 307 8.02 65.77 -16.15
C GLU A 307 6.60 66.34 -16.19
N TYR A 308 6.17 67.04 -15.14
CA TYR A 308 4.89 67.77 -15.11
C TYR A 308 4.91 69.01 -16.02
N GLN A 309 6.00 69.78 -16.08
CA GLN A 309 6.18 70.87 -17.06
C GLN A 309 6.10 70.35 -18.50
N LEU A 310 6.83 69.28 -18.83
CA LEU A 310 6.75 68.62 -20.14
C LEU A 310 5.30 68.15 -20.46
N THR A 311 4.59 67.61 -19.47
CA THR A 311 3.17 67.22 -19.63
C THR A 311 2.27 68.43 -19.92
N LEU A 312 2.56 69.61 -19.37
CA LEU A 312 1.85 70.85 -19.68
C LEU A 312 2.19 71.37 -21.08
N GLU A 313 3.46 71.35 -21.46
CA GLU A 313 3.92 71.73 -22.81
C GLU A 313 3.26 70.86 -23.90
N GLU A 314 3.24 69.53 -23.71
CA GLU A 314 2.56 68.59 -24.60
C GLU A 314 1.05 68.81 -24.66
N ALA A 315 0.40 69.09 -23.52
CA ALA A 315 -1.03 69.38 -23.46
C ALA A 315 -1.41 70.71 -24.14
N CYS A 316 -0.58 71.75 -24.00
CA CYS A 316 -0.76 73.04 -24.66
C CYS A 316 -0.52 72.94 -26.18
N SER A 317 0.52 72.20 -26.60
CA SER A 317 0.82 71.90 -28.01
C SER A 317 -0.40 71.29 -28.74
N HIS A 318 -1.16 70.44 -28.06
CA HIS A 318 -2.24 69.68 -28.67
C HIS A 318 -3.54 70.47 -28.99
N HIS A 319 -3.68 71.73 -28.57
CA HIS A 319 -4.93 72.49 -28.79
C HIS A 319 -5.04 73.21 -30.15
N HIS A 320 -4.00 73.16 -31.00
CA HIS A 320 -3.97 73.86 -32.29
C HIS A 320 -3.85 72.96 -33.52
N SER A 321 -4.78 72.03 -33.75
CA SER A 321 -5.07 71.62 -35.14
C SER A 321 -6.53 71.21 -35.44
N ARG A 322 -7.08 71.86 -36.48
CA ARG A 322 -8.14 71.42 -37.40
C ARG A 322 -9.56 71.14 -36.85
N SER A 323 -10.34 72.23 -36.74
CA SER A 323 -11.79 72.20 -37.01
C SER A 323 -12.09 72.47 -38.49
N LYS A 324 -12.85 71.59 -39.15
CA LYS A 324 -13.70 71.88 -40.33
C LYS A 324 -14.79 70.81 -40.47
N LYS A 325 -15.84 71.10 -41.24
CA LYS A 325 -17.23 70.60 -41.03
C LYS A 325 -17.88 70.09 -42.34
N HIS A 326 -19.07 69.48 -42.23
CA HIS A 326 -19.97 68.93 -43.29
C HIS A 326 -19.68 67.45 -43.70
N SER A 327 -20.63 66.60 -44.13
CA SER A 327 -22.08 66.79 -44.39
C SER A 327 -22.99 65.57 -44.08
N LYS A 328 -24.19 65.89 -43.58
CA LYS A 328 -25.51 65.20 -43.57
C LYS A 328 -25.85 64.09 -44.61
N LYS A 329 -26.87 63.28 -44.18
CA LYS A 329 -27.80 62.39 -44.95
C LYS A 329 -27.21 61.05 -45.45
N ASN A 330 -28.01 59.99 -45.70
CA ASN A 330 -29.48 59.91 -45.85
C ASN A 330 -30.12 58.62 -45.28
N LYS A 331 -31.46 58.54 -45.19
CA LYS A 331 -32.23 57.40 -44.62
C LYS A 331 -33.38 56.93 -45.54
N LYS A 332 -33.27 55.71 -46.11
CA LYS A 332 -34.32 54.85 -46.73
C LYS A 332 -33.65 53.53 -47.17
N GLY A 333 -34.27 52.35 -47.20
CA GLY A 333 -35.63 51.95 -46.76
C GLY A 333 -36.46 51.28 -47.86
N LYS A 334 -36.31 49.96 -48.07
CA LYS A 334 -37.23 49.12 -48.88
C LYS A 334 -37.28 47.67 -48.33
N LYS A 335 -38.18 46.83 -48.85
CA LYS A 335 -38.69 45.60 -48.18
C LYS A 335 -38.52 44.31 -48.99
N ARG A 336 -38.50 43.19 -48.23
CA ARG A 336 -39.08 41.84 -48.50
C ARG A 336 -38.39 40.87 -49.50
N SER A 337 -38.62 39.59 -49.17
CA SER A 337 -38.55 38.33 -49.95
C SER A 337 -37.20 37.75 -50.43
N ARG A 338 -37.06 36.43 -50.73
CA ARG A 338 -37.59 35.17 -50.11
C ARG A 338 -37.02 33.91 -50.85
N SER A 339 -35.97 33.27 -50.34
CA SER A 339 -35.45 31.94 -50.76
C SER A 339 -34.43 31.46 -49.70
N ARG A 340 -34.32 30.17 -49.28
CA ARG A 340 -33.93 28.91 -49.99
C ARG A 340 -32.49 28.98 -50.56
N SER A 341 -31.55 28.10 -50.22
CA SER A 341 -31.54 26.91 -49.31
C SER A 341 -30.11 26.62 -48.78
N GLU A 342 -30.01 25.71 -47.78
CA GLU A 342 -28.89 24.81 -47.44
C GLU A 342 -27.43 25.31 -47.37
N SER A 343 -26.84 25.30 -46.16
CA SER A 343 -25.89 24.23 -45.76
C SER A 343 -25.64 24.25 -44.23
N ASP A 344 -25.44 23.06 -43.66
CA ASP A 344 -24.95 22.80 -42.29
C ASP A 344 -23.45 23.16 -42.12
N SER A 345 -22.88 23.38 -40.92
CA SER A 345 -23.45 23.49 -39.55
C SER A 345 -22.53 24.30 -38.59
N ASP A 346 -23.05 24.57 -37.37
CA ASP A 346 -22.42 25.04 -36.10
C ASP A 346 -20.90 24.72 -35.94
N ASP A 347 -19.95 25.50 -35.38
CA ASP A 347 -19.83 26.75 -34.58
C ASP A 347 -20.75 26.99 -33.36
N SER A 348 -20.20 26.71 -32.17
CA SER A 348 -20.66 27.33 -30.92
C SER A 348 -19.54 27.89 -30.02
N VAL A 349 -19.25 29.18 -30.22
CA VAL A 349 -19.15 30.29 -29.23
C VAL A 349 -19.40 30.00 -27.72
N GLN A 350 -18.96 30.77 -26.70
CA GLN A 350 -17.93 31.82 -26.53
C GLN A 350 -17.67 32.08 -25.02
N ARG A 351 -16.72 32.97 -24.69
CA ARG A 351 -16.56 33.61 -23.37
C ARG A 351 -17.58 34.74 -23.15
N HIS A 352 -17.95 35.07 -21.90
CA HIS A 352 -17.50 36.31 -21.21
C HIS A 352 -18.23 36.67 -19.89
N LYS A 353 -17.49 37.38 -19.00
CA LYS A 353 -17.84 38.51 -18.08
C LYS A 353 -19.31 38.69 -17.56
N SER A 354 -19.57 39.17 -16.34
CA SER A 354 -18.73 39.49 -15.16
C SER A 354 -19.56 40.04 -13.97
N SER A 355 -18.87 40.35 -12.85
CA SER A 355 -19.19 41.41 -11.85
C SER A 355 -19.90 41.02 -10.55
N ARG A 356 -19.84 41.94 -9.57
CA ARG A 356 -20.26 41.78 -8.16
C ARG A 356 -21.33 42.81 -7.80
N LYS A 357 -22.26 42.47 -6.90
CA LYS A 357 -22.44 43.20 -5.61
C LYS A 357 -23.48 42.55 -4.67
N LYS A 358 -23.39 42.92 -3.37
CA LYS A 358 -24.31 42.54 -2.29
C LYS A 358 -25.53 43.46 -2.25
N LYS A 359 -26.69 42.96 -1.77
CA LYS A 359 -27.32 43.41 -0.50
C LYS A 359 -28.41 42.42 -0.02
N ARG A 360 -29.05 42.70 1.12
CA ARG A 360 -29.91 41.78 1.91
C ARG A 360 -31.37 42.29 1.98
N SER A 361 -32.31 41.36 2.22
CA SER A 361 -33.67 41.58 2.76
C SER A 361 -34.67 42.32 1.85
N ARG A 362 -36.01 42.14 1.97
CA ARG A 362 -36.84 41.49 3.02
C ARG A 362 -37.84 40.44 2.46
N SER A 363 -38.52 39.74 3.37
CA SER A 363 -39.64 38.80 3.21
C SER A 363 -41.02 39.49 3.43
N VAL A 364 -42.10 38.71 3.67
CA VAL A 364 -43.51 39.08 4.02
C VAL A 364 -44.40 39.26 2.77
N SER A 365 -45.62 38.70 2.65
CA SER A 365 -46.40 37.66 3.41
C SER A 365 -47.32 36.90 2.41
N GLU A 366 -48.02 35.81 2.76
CA GLU A 366 -49.36 35.72 3.40
C GLU A 366 -49.74 34.21 3.53
N ASP A 367 -50.61 33.74 4.45
CA ASP A 367 -51.18 34.34 5.67
C ASP A 367 -51.68 33.23 6.64
N SER A 368 -52.14 33.65 7.83
CA SER A 368 -53.01 32.98 8.81
C SER A 368 -52.37 32.15 9.93
N ALA A 369 -52.72 32.35 11.21
CA ALA A 369 -53.43 33.47 11.84
C ALA A 369 -53.25 33.47 13.38
N SER A 370 -53.37 34.65 14.01
CA SER A 370 -53.82 34.86 15.42
C SER A 370 -52.99 34.28 16.59
N ALA A 371 -52.75 34.96 17.71
CA ALA A 371 -52.72 36.40 18.04
C ALA A 371 -52.00 36.61 19.38
N SER A 372 -51.42 37.81 19.57
CA SER A 372 -51.03 38.47 20.84
C SER A 372 -50.05 37.72 21.79
N ASP A 373 -49.28 38.36 22.68
CA ASP A 373 -49.02 39.79 22.94
C ASP A 373 -47.64 39.98 23.64
N TYR A 374 -47.29 41.22 24.03
CA TYR A 374 -46.29 41.71 25.00
C TYR A 374 -45.11 40.82 25.47
N GLY A 375 -43.88 41.39 25.55
CA GLY A 375 -42.83 40.70 26.35
C GLY A 375 -41.46 41.33 26.61
N ARG A 376 -40.88 42.11 25.70
CA ARG A 376 -39.77 43.08 25.96
C ARG A 376 -38.47 42.56 26.67
N LYS A 377 -37.35 42.61 25.91
CA LYS A 377 -35.93 42.85 26.33
C LYS A 377 -35.04 41.74 26.95
N SER A 378 -33.96 41.47 26.19
CA SER A 378 -32.54 41.68 26.58
C SER A 378 -31.65 40.52 27.10
N LYS A 379 -30.51 40.37 26.42
CA LYS A 379 -29.10 40.15 26.87
C LYS A 379 -28.89 39.75 28.36
N LYS A 380 -27.94 38.86 28.71
CA LYS A 380 -26.57 38.76 28.13
C LYS A 380 -25.85 37.42 28.40
N GLU A 381 -24.80 37.20 27.61
CA GLU A 381 -23.84 36.10 27.55
C GLU A 381 -23.20 35.51 28.85
N LYS A 382 -22.68 34.26 28.72
CA LYS A 382 -21.46 33.68 29.35
C LYS A 382 -21.52 33.42 30.89
N LYS A 383 -20.84 32.41 31.46
CA LYS A 383 -19.67 31.60 31.01
C LYS A 383 -19.55 30.25 31.77
N LYS A 384 -18.89 29.28 31.14
CA LYS A 384 -18.52 27.92 31.65
C LYS A 384 -17.89 27.86 33.05
N LYS A 385 -18.11 26.77 33.80
CA LYS A 385 -17.06 25.95 34.47
C LYS A 385 -17.57 24.55 34.89
N LYS A 386 -16.66 23.58 35.08
CA LYS A 386 -16.94 22.19 35.50
C LYS A 386 -16.82 22.01 37.03
N LYS A 387 -17.61 21.08 37.60
CA LYS A 387 -17.27 20.20 38.75
C LYS A 387 -17.71 18.76 38.35
N GLN A 388 -17.12 17.63 38.75
CA GLN A 388 -16.39 17.16 39.94
C GLN A 388 -17.26 16.62 41.10
N ILE A 389 -17.54 15.31 41.00
CA ILE A 389 -17.59 14.23 42.01
C ILE A 389 -18.26 14.46 43.39
N SER A 390 -19.40 13.77 43.59
CA SER A 390 -19.84 13.03 44.80
C SER A 390 -21.17 12.31 44.43
N LYS A 391 -21.41 10.99 44.51
CA LYS A 391 -21.16 9.89 45.49
C LYS A 391 -22.33 9.72 46.49
N SER A 392 -22.84 8.48 46.65
CA SER A 392 -23.88 7.99 47.60
C SER A 392 -25.33 8.54 47.41
N MET A 393 -26.42 7.88 47.83
CA MET A 393 -26.73 6.48 48.27
C MET A 393 -28.27 6.27 48.33
N SER A 394 -28.75 5.02 48.19
CA SER A 394 -30.07 4.45 48.59
C SER A 394 -31.36 5.14 48.05
N SER A 395 -32.60 4.65 48.23
CA SER A 395 -33.16 3.41 48.85
C SER A 395 -34.58 3.10 48.30
N GLU A 396 -35.11 1.93 48.69
CA GLU A 396 -36.54 1.51 48.83
C GLU A 396 -37.13 0.58 47.74
N SER A 397 -37.91 -0.47 48.06
CA SER A 397 -38.13 -1.18 49.36
C SER A 397 -38.75 -2.58 49.14
N SER A 398 -38.88 -3.35 50.25
CA SER A 398 -39.82 -4.45 50.55
C SER A 398 -39.91 -5.70 49.65
N GLU A 399 -40.17 -6.94 50.11
CA GLU A 399 -40.31 -7.61 51.45
C GLU A 399 -40.40 -9.15 51.19
N SER A 400 -40.36 -10.12 52.12
CA SER A 400 -40.09 -10.20 53.58
C SER A 400 -39.71 -11.66 53.98
N GLU A 401 -38.99 -11.82 55.09
CA GLU A 401 -39.08 -12.84 56.18
C GLU A 401 -39.35 -14.35 55.94
N PRO A 402 -38.84 -15.26 56.82
CA PRO A 402 -37.56 -15.28 57.58
C PRO A 402 -36.87 -16.68 57.35
N GLU A 403 -36.00 -17.36 58.12
CA GLU A 403 -35.12 -17.25 59.32
C GLU A 403 -34.07 -18.42 59.15
N SER A 404 -33.05 -18.76 59.96
CA SER A 404 -32.65 -18.36 61.32
C SER A 404 -31.13 -18.46 61.62
N ASP A 405 -30.76 -17.94 62.79
CA ASP A 405 -29.66 -18.34 63.71
C ASP A 405 -28.26 -18.84 63.22
N ARG A 406 -27.28 -17.96 63.47
CA ARG A 406 -25.99 -18.18 64.22
C ARG A 406 -24.67 -18.64 63.55
N ASP A 407 -23.96 -17.64 63.02
CA ASP A 407 -22.74 -17.02 63.63
C ASP A 407 -21.35 -17.76 63.70
N ARG A 408 -20.28 -16.94 63.70
CA ARG A 408 -18.86 -17.14 64.14
C ARG A 408 -17.74 -17.80 63.29
N LYS A 409 -17.05 -16.92 62.54
CA LYS A 409 -15.67 -16.40 62.79
C LYS A 409 -14.36 -17.22 62.60
N ASP A 410 -13.39 -16.50 62.02
CA ASP A 410 -11.93 -16.45 62.29
C ASP A 410 -11.02 -17.70 62.20
N LYS A 411 -10.06 -17.67 61.26
CA LYS A 411 -8.60 -17.64 61.57
C LYS A 411 -7.69 -17.32 60.38
N LYS A 412 -6.52 -16.72 60.69
CA LYS A 412 -5.47 -16.28 59.73
C LYS A 412 -4.07 -16.37 60.36
N LYS A 413 -3.20 -17.25 59.85
CA LYS A 413 -1.76 -17.41 60.20
C LYS A 413 -1.04 -18.20 59.08
N LYS A 414 0.29 -18.21 58.95
CA LYS A 414 1.32 -17.13 58.93
C LYS A 414 2.59 -17.73 58.24
N ARG A 415 3.46 -16.89 57.66
CA ARG A 415 4.71 -17.28 56.95
C ARG A 415 5.92 -17.53 57.88
N GLU A 416 7.02 -18.01 57.27
CA GLU A 416 8.42 -18.19 57.74
C GLU A 416 8.81 -19.63 58.18
N LYS A 417 10.05 -20.14 57.98
CA LYS A 417 11.31 -19.57 57.43
C LYS A 417 12.23 -20.68 56.82
N GLU A 418 13.27 -20.25 56.07
CA GLU A 418 14.68 -20.74 55.97
C GLU A 418 15.12 -22.15 56.50
N ARG A 419 16.17 -22.87 56.01
CA ARG A 419 17.44 -22.44 55.37
C ARG A 419 18.31 -23.60 54.76
N ARG A 420 18.92 -23.35 53.59
CA ARG A 420 20.33 -23.65 53.13
C ARG A 420 20.98 -25.07 53.13
N ARG A 421 21.94 -25.19 52.18
CA ARG A 421 23.14 -26.08 52.08
C ARG A 421 22.90 -27.57 51.72
N SER A 422 23.83 -28.30 51.08
CA SER A 422 24.86 -28.03 50.04
C SER A 422 25.73 -29.29 49.85
N ILE A 423 26.08 -29.71 48.61
CA ILE A 423 27.35 -30.42 48.27
C ILE A 423 27.46 -30.69 46.75
N SER A 424 28.69 -30.62 46.26
CA SER A 424 29.21 -31.21 45.01
C SER A 424 30.51 -31.97 45.41
N PRO A 425 31.04 -33.00 44.70
CA PRO A 425 31.67 -32.73 43.39
C PRO A 425 31.87 -33.91 42.37
N SER A 426 32.24 -33.52 41.15
CA SER A 426 33.30 -34.13 40.30
C SER A 426 33.01 -35.21 39.22
N ARG A 427 33.69 -34.98 38.08
CA ARG A 427 34.38 -35.95 37.17
C ARG A 427 33.61 -36.87 36.18
N SER A 428 33.37 -36.28 35.00
CA SER A 428 34.07 -36.64 33.72
C SER A 428 33.55 -37.71 32.74
N ARG A 429 33.80 -37.41 31.44
CA ARG A 429 33.98 -38.30 30.26
C ARG A 429 32.78 -39.01 29.57
N SER A 430 32.27 -38.31 28.55
CA SER A 430 32.25 -38.74 27.12
C SER A 430 31.18 -39.73 26.58
N ARG A 431 31.00 -39.64 25.24
CA ARG A 431 30.27 -40.52 24.29
C ARG A 431 28.73 -40.57 24.33
N SER A 432 28.14 -39.75 23.46
CA SER A 432 27.21 -40.17 22.37
C SER A 432 26.39 -41.47 22.50
N LYS A 433 25.05 -41.35 22.50
CA LYS A 433 24.12 -42.26 21.78
C LYS A 433 22.67 -41.75 21.75
N THR A 434 21.97 -42.00 20.64
CA THR A 434 20.50 -42.15 20.52
C THR A 434 20.08 -43.51 21.14
N PRO A 435 18.79 -43.89 21.38
CA PRO A 435 17.53 -43.54 20.67
C PRO A 435 16.35 -43.31 21.70
N PRO A 436 15.05 -43.70 21.53
CA PRO A 436 14.24 -44.14 20.37
C PRO A 436 12.85 -43.48 20.19
N ARG A 437 12.16 -43.84 19.09
CA ARG A 437 10.70 -43.70 18.85
C ARG A 437 9.87 -44.72 19.65
N LYS A 438 8.58 -44.45 19.91
CA LYS A 438 7.43 -45.31 19.49
C LYS A 438 6.02 -44.85 19.94
N SER A 439 5.02 -45.02 19.05
CA SER A 439 3.57 -45.31 19.31
C SER A 439 2.70 -44.31 20.13
N ARG A 440 1.36 -44.24 20.01
CA ARG A 440 0.31 -44.80 19.10
C ARG A 440 -0.95 -43.87 19.24
N SER A 441 -1.57 -43.36 18.18
CA SER A 441 -2.71 -43.90 17.38
C SER A 441 -4.11 -43.85 18.03
N GLN A 442 -5.12 -43.41 17.26
CA GLN A 442 -6.60 -43.48 17.49
C GLN A 442 -7.14 -42.46 18.54
N SER A 443 -8.14 -41.58 18.29
CA SER A 443 -9.49 -41.64 17.65
C SER A 443 -10.57 -42.25 18.57
N THR A 444 -11.80 -41.73 18.73
CA THR A 444 -12.75 -41.08 17.78
C THR A 444 -13.74 -40.08 18.45
N THR A 445 -14.71 -39.53 17.67
CA THR A 445 -16.08 -39.04 18.06
C THR A 445 -16.20 -37.72 18.86
N ARG A 446 -16.99 -36.73 18.38
CA ARG A 446 -18.44 -36.39 18.65
C ARG A 446 -18.71 -36.05 20.13
N GLU A 447 -19.46 -35.01 20.51
CA GLU A 447 -20.48 -34.21 19.79
C GLU A 447 -20.65 -32.75 20.32
N GLU A 448 -21.71 -32.07 19.88
CA GLU A 448 -22.24 -30.70 20.10
C GLU A 448 -22.19 -30.08 21.53
N GLY A 449 -22.39 -28.76 21.75
CA GLY A 449 -22.69 -27.61 20.88
C GLY A 449 -23.13 -26.34 21.67
N GLU A 450 -23.43 -25.22 20.96
CA GLU A 450 -24.16 -23.99 21.41
C GLU A 450 -23.59 -23.14 22.61
N VAL A 451 -23.90 -21.85 22.87
CA VAL A 451 -24.81 -20.84 22.25
C VAL A 451 -24.08 -19.51 21.91
N ASP A 452 -24.59 -18.91 20.83
CA ASP A 452 -24.43 -17.62 20.12
C ASP A 452 -24.39 -16.26 20.88
N HIS A 453 -23.71 -15.27 20.26
CA HIS A 453 -24.18 -13.90 19.89
C HIS A 453 -22.98 -13.05 19.37
N LYS A 454 -22.93 -12.50 18.12
CA LYS A 454 -23.76 -11.50 17.41
C LYS A 454 -23.59 -10.04 17.89
N GLU A 455 -23.51 -8.97 17.07
CA GLU A 455 -23.32 -8.74 15.60
C GLU A 455 -22.28 -7.57 15.44
N ASP A 456 -21.79 -7.05 14.30
CA ASP A 456 -22.05 -7.17 12.85
C ASP A 456 -20.72 -6.99 12.08
N TYR A 457 -20.60 -7.54 10.87
CA TYR A 457 -19.72 -7.00 9.82
C TYR A 457 -20.28 -7.35 8.43
N LYS A 458 -20.73 -6.34 7.68
CA LYS A 458 -21.34 -6.52 6.36
C LYS A 458 -20.38 -7.11 5.33
N HIS A 459 -20.70 -8.31 4.85
CA HIS A 459 -20.16 -8.87 3.61
C HIS A 459 -20.86 -8.22 2.40
N TRP A 460 -20.17 -8.11 1.27
CA TRP A 460 -20.76 -7.74 -0.01
C TRP A 460 -21.03 -9.02 -0.79
N GLU A 461 -22.30 -9.34 -1.01
CA GLU A 461 -22.68 -10.42 -1.92
C GLU A 461 -22.18 -10.10 -3.33
N SER A 462 -21.62 -11.11 -4.01
CA SER A 462 -21.20 -11.02 -5.40
C SER A 462 -21.75 -12.22 -6.15
N GLU A 463 -22.71 -11.99 -7.04
CA GLU A 463 -23.50 -13.01 -7.72
C GLU A 463 -22.69 -13.78 -8.78
N SER A 464 -21.84 -14.74 -8.37
CA SER A 464 -21.36 -15.81 -9.27
C SER A 464 -20.63 -16.94 -8.54
N ASP A 465 -21.38 -17.85 -7.89
CA ASP A 465 -20.86 -19.19 -7.57
C ASP A 465 -21.54 -20.23 -8.48
N VAL A 466 -21.15 -20.17 -9.77
CA VAL A 466 -21.57 -21.12 -10.81
C VAL A 466 -20.59 -22.28 -10.78
N SER A 467 -21.06 -23.50 -10.53
CA SER A 467 -20.15 -24.64 -10.32
C SER A 467 -19.29 -24.93 -11.55
N GLU A 468 -18.12 -25.55 -11.32
CA GLU A 468 -17.18 -25.89 -12.39
C GLU A 468 -17.81 -26.84 -13.43
N GLU A 469 -18.69 -27.77 -13.00
CA GLU A 469 -19.53 -28.58 -13.88
C GLU A 469 -20.47 -27.74 -14.76
N GLU A 470 -21.12 -26.71 -14.20
CA GLU A 470 -22.07 -25.89 -14.96
C GLU A 470 -21.37 -24.98 -15.97
N LEU A 471 -20.19 -24.46 -15.61
CA LEU A 471 -19.28 -23.77 -16.54
C LEU A 471 -18.82 -24.71 -17.67
N GLU A 472 -18.40 -25.95 -17.36
CA GLU A 472 -17.95 -26.90 -18.37
C GLU A 472 -19.09 -27.38 -19.28
N LYS A 473 -20.30 -27.56 -18.73
CA LYS A 473 -21.53 -27.85 -19.48
C LYS A 473 -21.88 -26.73 -20.47
N ARG A 474 -21.77 -25.46 -20.04
CA ARG A 474 -21.88 -24.27 -20.93
C ARG A 474 -20.80 -24.27 -22.02
N ARG A 475 -19.57 -24.63 -21.68
CA ARG A 475 -18.42 -24.71 -22.61
C ARG A 475 -18.64 -25.76 -23.69
N ARG A 476 -19.19 -26.93 -23.33
CA ARG A 476 -19.59 -27.98 -24.29
C ARG A 476 -20.72 -27.52 -25.21
N GLN A 477 -21.75 -26.83 -24.70
CA GLN A 477 -22.82 -26.28 -25.54
C GLN A 477 -22.32 -25.23 -26.54
N LEU A 478 -21.42 -24.32 -26.14
CA LEU A 478 -20.83 -23.34 -27.05
C LEU A 478 -20.01 -23.99 -28.16
N LEU A 479 -19.22 -25.02 -27.86
CA LEU A 479 -18.49 -25.78 -28.88
C LEU A 479 -19.44 -26.51 -29.84
N GLN A 480 -20.55 -27.05 -29.33
CA GLN A 480 -21.56 -27.72 -30.15
C GLN A 480 -22.33 -26.74 -31.06
N GLN A 481 -22.58 -25.51 -30.61
CA GLN A 481 -23.19 -24.45 -31.43
C GLN A 481 -22.24 -23.96 -32.53
N LEU A 482 -20.94 -23.79 -32.23
CA LEU A 482 -19.93 -23.44 -33.22
C LEU A 482 -19.77 -24.54 -34.28
N ALA A 483 -19.87 -25.81 -33.89
CA ALA A 483 -19.84 -26.96 -34.80
C ALA A 483 -21.12 -27.18 -35.62
N GLN A 484 -22.17 -26.35 -35.42
CA GLN A 484 -23.40 -26.35 -36.23
C GLN A 484 -23.48 -25.16 -37.20
N HIS A 485 -22.46 -24.29 -37.20
CA HIS A 485 -22.44 -23.05 -37.98
C HIS A 485 -21.31 -23.01 -39.03
N HIS A 486 -20.78 -24.19 -39.36
CA HIS A 486 -19.71 -24.47 -40.31
C HIS A 486 -20.06 -25.71 -41.14
#